data_AF-A0A7K5SWT2-F1
#
_entry.id   AF-A0A7K5SWT2-F1
#
_cell.length_a   1.000
_cell.length_b   1.000
_cell.length_c   1.000
_cell.angle_alpha   90.00
_cell.angle_beta   90.00
_cell.angle_gamma   90.00
#
_symmetry.space_group_name_H-M   'P 1'
#
loop_
_entity.id
_entity.type
_entity.pdbx_description
1 polymer ?
#
loop_
_entity_poly.entity_id
_entity_poly.type
_entity_poly.pdbx_seq_one_letter_code
_entity_poly.pdbx_strand_id
1 'polypeptide(L)'
;QAWAMEAVLGQVEQLPALLAVSRSALVRNWDSLTLDRALEWARYFQHLYDRFRARPQLREALGRRLRRFQPYPLLGFPALGRCPQLLGLALLENRALPPAACRRLLRRLLQQPPGAGPGPDPHGEAGEAAERLRWLCGALEQLPQPRAFGVVAAALALLKQGRGTEQAGDGDREGNSSQDGCQASAAGDGCIAGLLLSWLLGNQERFSAFCLCLSCSHLAFLAGHYSQLSRSYLDLLTRWGSHLLYDPLQGRWVKSCLDKAELSWEELRERFSCLCQGSALLKKQTQAALELLRTRDGDFKVCGLSVWTDLLMEV
;
A
#
# COMPACT_ATOMS: atom_id res chain seq x y z
N GLN A 1 1.03 -36.95 -26.37
CA GLN A 1 0.99 -36.57 -24.93
C GLN A 1 2.38 -36.26 -24.36
N ALA A 2 3.45 -36.99 -24.72
CA ALA A 2 4.81 -36.72 -24.24
C ALA A 2 5.35 -35.31 -24.58
N TRP A 3 5.11 -34.82 -25.81
CA TRP A 3 5.55 -33.48 -26.23
C TRP A 3 4.94 -32.33 -25.41
N ALA A 4 3.68 -32.47 -24.99
CA ALA A 4 2.99 -31.46 -24.19
C ALA A 4 3.55 -31.40 -22.77
N MET A 5 3.96 -32.55 -22.21
CA MET A 5 4.62 -32.60 -20.90
C MET A 5 6.04 -32.03 -20.95
N GLU A 6 6.79 -32.30 -22.02
CA GLU A 6 8.14 -31.72 -22.20
C GLU A 6 8.08 -30.18 -22.32
N ALA A 7 7.07 -29.65 -23.02
CA ALA A 7 6.83 -28.21 -23.10
C ALA A 7 6.52 -27.60 -21.72
N VAL A 8 5.66 -28.24 -20.91
CA VAL A 8 5.36 -27.78 -19.53
C VAL A 8 6.61 -27.79 -18.65
N LEU A 9 7.45 -28.83 -18.78
CA LEU A 9 8.71 -28.92 -18.04
C LEU A 9 9.68 -27.80 -18.43
N GLY A 10 9.80 -27.49 -19.73
CA GLY A 10 10.62 -26.38 -20.21
C GLY A 10 10.14 -25.01 -19.71
N GLN A 11 8.82 -24.81 -19.55
CA GLN A 11 8.30 -23.57 -18.96
C GLN A 11 8.61 -23.44 -17.47
N VAL A 12 8.55 -24.54 -16.72
CA VAL A 12 8.87 -24.57 -15.29
C VAL A 12 10.36 -24.29 -15.02
N GLU A 13 11.24 -24.64 -15.97
CA GLU A 13 12.67 -24.29 -15.90
C GLU A 13 12.94 -22.79 -15.98
N GLN A 14 12.04 -21.99 -16.58
CA GLN A 14 12.20 -20.54 -16.72
C GLN A 14 11.86 -19.77 -15.43
N LEU A 15 11.23 -20.43 -14.45
CA LEU A 15 10.72 -19.77 -13.25
C LEU A 15 11.81 -19.15 -12.35
N PRO A 16 12.94 -19.83 -12.07
CA PRO A 16 14.05 -19.20 -11.34
C PRO A 16 14.62 -17.98 -12.07
N ALA A 17 14.69 -18.02 -13.41
CA ALA A 17 15.13 -16.88 -14.21
C ALA A 17 14.13 -15.71 -14.12
N LEU A 18 12.82 -15.98 -14.19
CA LEU A 18 11.79 -14.95 -14.01
C LEU A 18 11.90 -14.27 -12.64
N LEU A 19 12.12 -15.04 -11.57
CA LEU A 19 12.32 -14.49 -10.22
C LEU A 19 13.65 -13.74 -10.06
N ALA A 20 14.70 -14.16 -10.78
CA ALA A 20 15.96 -13.43 -10.79
C ALA A 20 15.81 -12.09 -11.52
N VAL A 21 15.13 -12.07 -12.67
CA VAL A 21 14.87 -10.84 -13.43
C VAL A 21 13.97 -9.90 -12.63
N SER A 22 12.95 -10.40 -11.94
CA SER A 22 12.05 -9.57 -11.13
C SER A 22 12.73 -8.89 -9.93
N ARG A 23 13.87 -9.42 -9.45
CA ARG A 23 14.72 -8.82 -8.42
C ARG A 23 15.82 -7.92 -8.98
N SER A 24 15.98 -7.84 -10.30
CA SER A 24 17.07 -7.12 -10.96
C SER A 24 16.67 -5.71 -11.39
N ALA A 25 17.67 -4.89 -11.77
CA ALA A 25 17.43 -3.55 -12.30
C ALA A 25 16.68 -3.54 -13.65
N LEU A 26 16.57 -4.68 -14.34
CA LEU A 26 15.87 -4.80 -15.63
C LEU A 26 14.39 -4.47 -15.53
N VAL A 27 13.80 -4.61 -14.34
CA VAL A 27 12.39 -4.26 -14.07
C VAL A 27 12.10 -2.78 -14.33
N ARG A 28 13.12 -1.91 -14.29
CA ARG A 28 12.96 -0.48 -14.63
C ARG A 28 12.39 -0.26 -16.03
N ASN A 29 12.71 -1.16 -16.96
CA ASN A 29 12.31 -1.06 -18.37
C ASN A 29 11.06 -1.88 -18.68
N TRP A 30 10.42 -2.49 -17.67
CA TRP A 30 9.21 -3.26 -17.90
C TRP A 30 8.05 -2.33 -18.20
N ASP A 31 7.43 -2.55 -19.35
CA ASP A 31 6.14 -1.95 -19.68
C ASP A 31 4.99 -2.66 -18.96
N SER A 32 3.81 -2.08 -19.08
CA SER A 32 2.59 -2.64 -18.49
C SER A 32 2.35 -4.07 -18.97
N LEU A 33 2.49 -4.33 -20.28
CA LEU A 33 2.27 -5.65 -20.86
C LEU A 33 3.22 -6.71 -20.30
N THR A 34 4.51 -6.40 -20.18
CA THR A 34 5.50 -7.34 -19.63
C THR A 34 5.18 -7.70 -18.18
N LEU A 35 4.77 -6.72 -17.37
CA LEU A 35 4.36 -6.97 -16.00
C LEU A 35 3.12 -7.87 -15.92
N ASP A 36 2.09 -7.61 -16.73
CA ASP A 36 0.89 -8.44 -16.75
C ASP A 36 1.21 -9.87 -17.17
N ARG A 37 2.01 -10.05 -18.22
CA ARG A 37 2.48 -11.37 -18.67
C ARG A 37 3.21 -12.09 -17.55
N ALA A 38 4.11 -11.42 -16.83
CA ALA A 38 4.83 -12.03 -15.71
C ALA A 38 3.86 -12.52 -14.60
N LEU A 39 2.82 -11.75 -14.30
CA LEU A 39 1.78 -12.15 -13.34
C LEU A 39 0.91 -13.30 -13.85
N GLU A 40 0.57 -13.33 -15.14
CA GLU A 40 -0.12 -14.46 -15.79
C GLU A 40 0.72 -15.74 -15.72
N TRP A 41 2.03 -15.64 -15.98
CA TRP A 41 2.97 -16.74 -15.79
C TRP A 41 2.94 -17.28 -14.36
N ALA A 42 2.94 -16.40 -13.36
CA ALA A 42 2.87 -16.81 -11.97
C ALA A 42 1.56 -17.55 -11.64
N ARG A 43 0.41 -17.09 -12.17
CA ARG A 43 -0.88 -17.79 -12.03
C ARG A 43 -0.89 -19.13 -12.75
N TYR A 44 -0.29 -19.19 -13.94
CA TYR A 44 -0.14 -20.45 -14.67
C TYR A 44 0.63 -21.48 -13.85
N PHE A 45 1.72 -21.09 -13.18
CA PHE A 45 2.45 -21.99 -12.29
C PHE A 45 1.63 -22.44 -11.06
N GLN A 46 0.80 -21.57 -10.50
CA GLN A 46 -0.13 -21.94 -9.45
C GLN A 46 -1.17 -22.96 -9.95
N HIS A 47 -1.77 -22.75 -11.12
CA HIS A 47 -2.70 -23.71 -11.72
C HIS A 47 -2.03 -25.05 -12.03
N LEU A 48 -0.78 -25.05 -12.50
CA LEU A 48 0.00 -26.28 -12.66
C LEU A 48 0.18 -26.99 -11.32
N TYR A 49 0.51 -26.26 -10.24
CA TYR A 49 0.62 -26.85 -8.91
C TYR A 49 -0.70 -27.51 -8.49
N ASP A 50 -1.83 -26.80 -8.56
CA ASP A 50 -3.12 -27.33 -8.14
C ASP A 50 -3.55 -28.56 -8.93
N ARG A 51 -3.25 -28.58 -10.24
CA ARG A 51 -3.52 -29.72 -11.12
C ARG A 51 -2.66 -30.94 -10.79
N PHE A 52 -1.40 -30.73 -10.40
CA PHE A 52 -0.42 -31.82 -10.24
C PHE A 52 -0.12 -32.18 -8.78
N ARG A 53 -0.66 -31.46 -7.80
CA ARG A 53 -0.42 -31.70 -6.36
C ARG A 53 -0.80 -33.11 -5.89
N ALA A 54 -1.83 -33.70 -6.49
CA ALA A 54 -2.31 -35.06 -6.18
C ALA A 54 -1.52 -36.18 -6.90
N ARG A 55 -0.50 -35.85 -7.72
CA ARG A 55 0.22 -36.81 -8.57
C ARG A 55 1.71 -36.88 -8.18
N PRO A 56 2.14 -37.85 -7.35
CA PRO A 56 3.47 -37.86 -6.74
C PRO A 56 4.63 -37.97 -7.76
N GLN A 57 4.47 -38.78 -8.81
CA GLN A 57 5.50 -38.95 -9.85
C GLN A 57 5.75 -37.65 -10.63
N LEU A 58 4.69 -36.91 -10.96
CA LEU A 58 4.78 -35.63 -11.67
C LEU A 58 5.31 -34.52 -10.76
N ARG A 59 4.92 -34.53 -9.49
CA ARG A 59 5.48 -33.65 -8.44
C ARG A 59 7.00 -33.76 -8.38
N GLU A 60 7.52 -34.98 -8.35
CA GLU A 60 8.96 -35.23 -8.30
C GLU A 60 9.66 -34.85 -9.59
N ALA A 61 9.06 -35.11 -10.75
CA ALA A 61 9.63 -34.69 -12.04
C ALA A 61 9.75 -33.16 -12.14
N LEU A 62 8.68 -32.42 -11.81
CA LEU A 62 8.66 -30.96 -11.78
C LEU A 62 9.64 -30.40 -10.74
N GLY A 63 9.65 -30.98 -9.54
CA GLY A 63 10.56 -30.58 -8.47
C GLY A 63 12.04 -30.87 -8.79
N ARG A 64 12.36 -31.93 -9.53
CA ARG A 64 13.73 -32.21 -10.01
C ARG A 64 14.16 -31.21 -11.07
N ARG A 65 13.28 -30.88 -12.02
CA ARG A 65 13.55 -29.89 -13.07
C ARG A 65 13.78 -28.49 -12.50
N LEU A 66 12.96 -28.03 -11.55
CA LEU A 66 13.17 -26.76 -10.86
C LEU A 66 14.56 -26.66 -10.20
N ARG A 67 14.99 -27.73 -9.53
CA ARG A 67 16.26 -27.76 -8.80
C ARG A 67 17.48 -27.83 -9.72
N ARG A 68 17.34 -28.29 -10.97
CA ARG A 68 18.44 -28.54 -11.90
C ARG A 68 19.27 -27.30 -12.23
N PHE A 69 18.66 -26.11 -12.21
CA PHE A 69 19.29 -24.85 -12.60
C PHE A 69 19.50 -23.88 -11.42
N GLN A 70 19.39 -24.38 -10.19
CA GLN A 70 19.59 -23.57 -8.99
C GLN A 70 20.92 -23.93 -8.32
N PRO A 71 21.81 -22.95 -8.07
CA PRO A 71 23.05 -23.17 -7.32
C PRO A 71 22.78 -23.70 -5.89
N TYR A 72 21.63 -23.32 -5.33
CA TYR A 72 21.07 -23.84 -4.07
C TYR A 72 19.57 -24.06 -4.27
N PRO A 73 18.99 -25.23 -3.90
CA PRO A 73 17.59 -25.55 -4.18
C PRO A 73 16.64 -24.74 -3.28
N LEU A 74 16.40 -23.49 -3.63
CA LEU A 74 15.50 -22.56 -2.93
C LEU A 74 14.05 -22.73 -3.39
N LEU A 75 13.83 -23.15 -4.64
CA LEU A 75 12.51 -23.34 -5.23
C LEU A 75 12.24 -24.83 -5.45
N GLY A 76 11.37 -25.38 -4.61
CA GLY A 76 10.81 -26.73 -4.77
C GLY A 76 9.42 -26.70 -5.41
N PHE A 77 8.81 -27.87 -5.60
CA PHE A 77 7.44 -27.98 -6.12
C PHE A 77 6.40 -27.13 -5.35
N PRO A 78 6.44 -27.02 -4.00
CA PRO A 78 5.52 -26.15 -3.27
C PRO A 78 5.64 -24.67 -3.64
N ALA A 79 6.78 -24.23 -4.19
CA ALA A 79 6.95 -22.85 -4.65
C ALA A 79 6.04 -22.54 -5.85
N LEU A 80 5.69 -23.53 -6.68
CA LEU A 80 4.77 -23.35 -7.81
C LEU A 80 3.40 -22.85 -7.34
N GLY A 81 2.86 -23.42 -6.27
CA GLY A 81 1.60 -22.99 -5.66
C GLY A 81 1.66 -21.59 -5.04
N ARG A 82 2.87 -21.09 -4.74
CA ARG A 82 3.12 -19.77 -4.13
C ARG A 82 3.71 -18.77 -5.13
N CYS A 83 3.70 -19.08 -6.43
CA CYS A 83 4.38 -18.25 -7.43
C CYS A 83 3.87 -16.82 -7.51
N PRO A 84 2.55 -16.55 -7.51
CA PRO A 84 2.04 -15.18 -7.51
C PRO A 84 2.53 -14.37 -6.32
N GLN A 85 2.61 -15.00 -5.15
CA GLN A 85 3.11 -14.40 -3.92
C GLN A 85 4.61 -14.13 -4.00
N LEU A 86 5.40 -15.12 -4.43
CA LEU A 86 6.86 -14.99 -4.56
C LEU A 86 7.25 -13.92 -5.59
N LEU A 87 6.57 -13.90 -6.74
CA LEU A 87 6.80 -12.90 -7.78
C LEU A 87 6.34 -11.51 -7.31
N GLY A 88 5.17 -11.43 -6.67
CA GLY A 88 4.65 -10.19 -6.11
C GLY A 88 5.61 -9.58 -5.07
N LEU A 89 6.09 -10.39 -4.13
CA LEU A 89 7.07 -9.97 -3.13
C LEU A 89 8.40 -9.55 -3.76
N ALA A 90 8.94 -10.34 -4.70
CA ALA A 90 10.17 -9.99 -5.41
C ALA A 90 10.07 -8.64 -6.15
N LEU A 91 8.93 -8.36 -6.78
CA LEU A 91 8.68 -7.08 -7.46
C LEU A 91 8.48 -5.93 -6.46
N LEU A 92 7.76 -6.15 -5.36
CA LEU A 92 7.56 -5.13 -4.32
C LEU A 92 8.87 -4.77 -3.61
N GLU A 93 9.76 -5.73 -3.38
CA GLU A 93 11.12 -5.52 -2.85
C GLU A 93 11.98 -4.68 -3.80
N ASN A 94 11.78 -4.82 -5.11
CA ASN A 94 12.64 -4.23 -6.10
C ASN A 94 12.46 -2.70 -6.20
N ARG A 95 13.47 -1.95 -5.77
CA ARG A 95 13.50 -0.47 -5.86
C ARG A 95 13.51 0.05 -7.29
N ALA A 96 13.95 -0.75 -8.25
CA ALA A 96 13.94 -0.39 -9.66
C ALA A 96 12.53 -0.43 -10.29
N LEU A 97 11.54 -1.01 -9.59
CA LEU A 97 10.16 -1.05 -10.06
C LEU A 97 9.58 0.37 -10.15
N PRO A 98 9.20 0.85 -11.36
CA PRO A 98 8.64 2.17 -11.54
C PRO A 98 7.35 2.38 -10.73
N PRO A 99 7.05 3.59 -10.22
CA PRO A 99 5.84 3.84 -9.43
C PRO A 99 4.55 3.46 -10.15
N ALA A 100 4.47 3.66 -11.47
CA ALA A 100 3.32 3.25 -12.29
C ALA A 100 3.15 1.73 -12.34
N ALA A 101 4.24 0.98 -12.50
CA ALA A 101 4.25 -0.48 -12.49
C ALA A 101 3.91 -1.03 -11.09
N CYS A 102 4.43 -0.42 -10.03
CA CYS A 102 4.07 -0.74 -8.65
C CYS A 102 2.57 -0.53 -8.38
N ARG A 103 2.01 0.62 -8.81
CA ARG A 103 0.56 0.86 -8.71
C ARG A 103 -0.26 -0.19 -9.46
N ARG A 104 0.19 -0.59 -10.65
CA ARG A 104 -0.48 -1.60 -11.45
C ARG A 104 -0.39 -3.00 -10.82
N LEU A 105 0.77 -3.36 -10.28
CA LEU A 105 0.96 -4.59 -9.51
C LEU A 105 0.01 -4.63 -8.31
N LEU A 106 -0.04 -3.55 -7.53
CA LEU A 106 -0.96 -3.43 -6.41
C LEU A 106 -2.41 -3.53 -6.86
N ARG A 107 -2.78 -2.85 -7.95
CA ARG A 107 -4.12 -2.98 -8.53
C ARG A 107 -4.44 -4.43 -8.89
N ARG A 108 -3.50 -5.19 -9.48
CA ARG A 108 -3.69 -6.62 -9.83
C ARG A 108 -3.69 -7.57 -8.64
N LEU A 109 -3.01 -7.21 -7.54
CA LEU A 109 -3.00 -7.99 -6.30
C LEU A 109 -4.26 -7.73 -5.47
N LEU A 110 -4.77 -6.50 -5.52
CA LEU A 110 -5.97 -6.06 -4.78
C LEU A 110 -7.27 -6.30 -5.56
N GLN A 111 -7.25 -6.24 -6.90
CA GLN A 111 -8.41 -6.49 -7.76
C GLN A 111 -8.35 -7.90 -8.37
N GLN A 112 -9.49 -8.60 -8.35
CA GLN A 112 -9.73 -9.84 -9.11
C GLN A 112 -9.52 -9.59 -10.63
N PRO A 113 -9.10 -10.60 -11.42
CA PRO A 113 -9.31 -10.54 -12.86
C PRO A 113 -10.82 -10.54 -13.17
N PRO A 114 -11.29 -9.73 -14.12
CA PRO A 114 -12.67 -9.83 -14.61
C PRO A 114 -12.77 -11.13 -15.42
N GLY A 115 -13.46 -12.13 -14.89
CA GLY A 115 -13.76 -13.37 -15.60
C GLY A 115 -13.42 -14.64 -14.84
N ALA A 116 -14.22 -14.97 -13.84
CA ALA A 116 -14.65 -16.34 -13.64
C ALA A 116 -16.17 -16.32 -13.79
N GLY A 117 -16.71 -17.17 -14.68
CA GLY A 117 -18.12 -17.16 -15.08
C GLY A 117 -19.10 -17.40 -13.93
N PRO A 118 -20.41 -17.39 -14.22
CA PRO A 118 -21.47 -17.51 -13.22
C PRO A 118 -21.46 -18.93 -12.65
N GLY A 119 -20.68 -19.13 -11.58
CA GLY A 119 -20.71 -20.30 -10.70
C GLY A 119 -21.21 -19.85 -9.33
N PRO A 120 -22.16 -20.56 -8.71
CA PRO A 120 -22.79 -20.12 -7.48
C PRO A 120 -21.90 -20.50 -6.30
N ASP A 121 -21.12 -19.56 -5.75
CA ASP A 121 -20.64 -19.62 -4.35
C ASP A 121 -20.17 -18.23 -3.86
N PRO A 122 -21.08 -17.37 -3.36
CA PRO A 122 -20.75 -16.03 -2.86
C PRO A 122 -19.94 -16.01 -1.55
N HIS A 123 -19.58 -17.18 -0.98
CA HIS A 123 -18.80 -17.28 0.26
C HIS A 123 -17.31 -17.60 0.04
N GLY A 124 -16.88 -17.98 -1.17
CA GLY A 124 -15.46 -18.28 -1.47
C GLY A 124 -14.61 -17.04 -1.76
N GLU A 125 -15.20 -16.04 -2.42
CA GLU A 125 -14.45 -14.88 -2.95
C GLU A 125 -14.01 -13.89 -1.85
N ALA A 126 -14.83 -13.73 -0.81
CA ALA A 126 -14.50 -12.90 0.35
C ALA A 126 -13.37 -13.52 1.20
N GLY A 127 -13.33 -14.85 1.31
CA GLY A 127 -12.27 -15.59 1.99
C GLY A 127 -10.93 -15.45 1.27
N GLU A 128 -10.95 -15.58 -0.07
CA GLU A 128 -9.73 -15.48 -0.87
C GLU A 128 -9.14 -14.06 -0.87
N ALA A 129 -9.99 -13.01 -0.90
CA ALA A 129 -9.54 -11.64 -0.77
C ALA A 129 -8.89 -11.38 0.61
N ALA A 130 -9.50 -11.87 1.68
CA ALA A 130 -8.95 -11.75 3.04
C ALA A 130 -7.61 -12.49 3.20
N GLU A 131 -7.46 -13.67 2.58
CA GLU A 131 -6.19 -14.41 2.58
C GLU A 131 -5.08 -13.71 1.79
N ARG A 132 -5.40 -13.14 0.62
CA ARG A 132 -4.44 -12.33 -0.18
C ARG A 132 -3.97 -11.10 0.59
N LEU A 133 -4.85 -10.48 1.38
CA LEU A 133 -4.52 -9.31 2.20
C LEU A 133 -3.72 -9.69 3.44
N ARG A 134 -4.06 -10.80 4.09
CA ARG A 134 -3.24 -11.34 5.19
C ARG A 134 -1.83 -11.67 4.70
N TRP A 135 -1.72 -12.24 3.50
CA TRP A 135 -0.44 -12.42 2.85
C TRP A 135 0.27 -11.09 2.59
N LEU A 136 -0.42 -10.08 2.05
CA LEU A 136 0.19 -8.77 1.78
C LEU A 136 0.70 -8.11 3.07
N CYS A 137 -0.05 -8.17 4.16
CA CYS A 137 0.43 -7.70 5.47
C CYS A 137 1.68 -8.47 5.94
N GLY A 138 1.72 -9.80 5.80
CA GLY A 138 2.90 -10.59 6.10
C GLY A 138 4.09 -10.30 5.17
N ALA A 139 3.83 -9.96 3.90
CA ALA A 139 4.86 -9.54 2.96
C ALA A 139 5.42 -8.16 3.33
N LEU A 140 4.58 -7.22 3.76
CA LEU A 140 5.00 -5.89 4.23
C LEU A 140 5.97 -5.98 5.43
N GLU A 141 5.82 -6.98 6.30
CA GLU A 141 6.74 -7.21 7.42
C GLU A 141 8.12 -7.70 6.99
N GLN A 142 8.24 -8.30 5.80
CA GLN A 142 9.52 -8.75 5.24
C GLN A 142 10.22 -7.65 4.43
N LEU A 143 9.48 -6.61 4.03
CA LEU A 143 10.05 -5.49 3.28
C LEU A 143 10.86 -4.55 4.18
N PRO A 144 11.94 -3.93 3.66
CA PRO A 144 12.56 -2.79 4.32
C PRO A 144 11.53 -1.69 4.59
N GLN A 145 11.50 -1.15 5.82
CA GLN A 145 10.44 -0.24 6.29
C GLN A 145 10.11 0.91 5.33
N PRO A 146 11.07 1.68 4.77
CA PRO A 146 10.75 2.78 3.86
C PRO A 146 10.00 2.30 2.60
N ARG A 147 10.31 1.08 2.14
CA ARG A 147 9.63 0.47 1.00
C ARG A 147 8.23 0.01 1.37
N ALA A 148 8.08 -0.65 2.52
CA ALA A 148 6.77 -1.07 3.04
C ALA A 148 5.80 0.13 3.14
N PHE A 149 6.27 1.25 3.68
CA PHE A 149 5.47 2.47 3.81
C PHE A 149 5.05 3.05 2.46
N GLY A 150 5.96 3.12 1.50
CA GLY A 150 5.63 3.56 0.14
C GLY A 150 4.59 2.66 -0.55
N VAL A 151 4.68 1.34 -0.33
CA VAL A 151 3.72 0.37 -0.86
C VAL A 151 2.33 0.56 -0.22
N VAL A 152 2.27 0.70 1.11
CA VAL A 152 1.01 0.94 1.83
C VAL A 152 0.36 2.27 1.40
N ALA A 153 1.14 3.34 1.30
CA ALA A 153 0.65 4.64 0.84
C ALA A 153 0.08 4.57 -0.58
N ALA A 154 0.78 3.90 -1.49
CA ALA A 154 0.31 3.69 -2.86
C ALA A 154 -0.97 2.82 -2.90
N ALA A 155 -1.05 1.76 -2.09
CA ALA A 155 -2.23 0.90 -2.01
C ALA A 155 -3.46 1.67 -1.50
N LEU A 156 -3.32 2.43 -0.40
CA LEU A 156 -4.39 3.27 0.13
C LEU A 156 -4.83 4.33 -0.88
N ALA A 157 -3.89 4.96 -1.60
CA ALA A 157 -4.25 5.95 -2.61
C ALA A 157 -5.04 5.34 -3.77
N LEU A 158 -4.67 4.14 -4.23
CA LEU A 158 -5.38 3.44 -5.31
C LEU A 158 -6.82 3.07 -4.93
N LEU A 159 -7.03 2.59 -3.71
CA LEU A 159 -8.36 2.21 -3.20
C LEU A 159 -9.32 3.41 -3.13
N LYS A 160 -8.79 4.64 -3.06
CA LYS A 160 -9.61 5.87 -3.14
C LYS A 160 -9.79 6.37 -4.57
N GLN A 161 -8.76 6.27 -5.41
CA GLN A 161 -8.84 6.70 -6.82
C GLN A 161 -9.77 5.82 -7.66
N GLY A 162 -9.99 4.56 -7.28
CA GLY A 162 -10.94 3.66 -7.94
C GLY A 162 -12.41 4.12 -7.94
N ARG A 163 -12.77 5.17 -7.18
CA ARG A 163 -14.11 5.77 -7.18
C ARG A 163 -14.35 6.87 -8.23
N GLY A 164 -13.33 7.30 -9.00
CA GLY A 164 -13.36 8.60 -9.69
C GLY A 164 -13.30 8.63 -11.22
N THR A 165 -13.27 7.50 -11.94
CA THR A 165 -12.96 7.51 -13.40
C THR A 165 -14.03 6.91 -14.31
N GLU A 166 -15.32 7.01 -13.97
CA GLU A 166 -16.42 6.62 -14.88
C GLU A 166 -17.51 7.71 -15.04
N GLN A 167 -17.21 8.98 -14.78
CA GLN A 167 -18.14 10.09 -15.03
C GLN A 167 -17.44 11.25 -15.73
N ALA A 168 -17.03 11.01 -16.97
CA ALA A 168 -16.72 12.06 -17.92
C ALA A 168 -16.92 11.49 -19.34
N GLY A 169 -18.14 11.56 -19.84
CA GLY A 169 -18.47 11.11 -21.19
C GLY A 169 -19.97 11.02 -21.46
N ASP A 170 -20.53 12.16 -21.87
CA ASP A 170 -21.55 12.30 -22.92
C ASP A 170 -23.03 12.01 -22.60
N GLY A 171 -23.81 13.11 -22.58
CA GLY A 171 -25.05 13.28 -23.35
C GLY A 171 -26.20 12.27 -23.23
N ASP A 172 -27.26 12.70 -22.55
CA ASP A 172 -28.68 12.44 -22.85
C ASP A 172 -29.08 11.06 -23.37
N ARG A 173 -29.62 10.21 -22.48
CA ARG A 173 -30.76 9.34 -22.81
C ARG A 173 -31.47 8.82 -21.55
N GLU A 174 -32.71 9.24 -21.38
CA GLU A 174 -33.70 8.63 -20.50
C GLU A 174 -33.91 7.15 -20.87
N GLY A 175 -33.88 6.27 -19.88
CA GLY A 175 -34.12 4.83 -20.11
C GLY A 175 -33.79 3.95 -18.92
N ASN A 176 -34.75 3.88 -17.98
CA ASN A 176 -34.95 2.88 -16.94
C ASN A 176 -34.16 1.55 -17.11
N SER A 177 -33.18 1.25 -16.24
CA SER A 177 -32.63 -0.12 -16.03
C SER A 177 -31.76 -0.22 -14.77
N SER A 178 -32.17 -1.09 -13.84
CA SER A 178 -31.32 -2.00 -13.03
C SER A 178 -30.19 -1.40 -12.17
N GLN A 179 -30.57 -0.83 -11.03
CA GLN A 179 -29.67 -0.44 -9.95
C GLN A 179 -29.30 -1.67 -9.10
N ASP A 180 -28.36 -2.52 -9.54
CA ASP A 180 -27.85 -3.60 -8.66
C ASP A 180 -26.39 -4.06 -8.91
N GLY A 181 -25.60 -3.34 -9.72
CA GLY A 181 -24.22 -3.73 -10.03
C GLY A 181 -23.11 -3.06 -9.20
N CYS A 182 -23.38 -1.96 -8.49
CA CYS A 182 -22.32 -1.07 -7.96
C CYS A 182 -21.96 -1.27 -6.48
N GLN A 183 -22.72 -2.03 -5.69
CA GLN A 183 -22.49 -2.11 -4.24
C GLN A 183 -21.40 -3.10 -3.82
N ALA A 184 -21.13 -4.14 -4.62
CA ALA A 184 -20.18 -5.19 -4.24
C ALA A 184 -18.72 -4.71 -4.20
N SER A 185 -18.30 -3.83 -5.12
CA SER A 185 -16.92 -3.32 -5.16
C SER A 185 -16.62 -2.32 -4.04
N ALA A 186 -17.61 -1.54 -3.62
CA ALA A 186 -17.45 -0.51 -2.60
C ALA A 186 -17.23 -1.08 -1.19
N ALA A 187 -17.83 -2.23 -0.88
CA ALA A 187 -17.64 -2.94 0.37
C ALA A 187 -16.24 -3.60 0.45
N GLY A 188 -15.75 -4.15 -0.66
CA GLY A 188 -14.43 -4.77 -0.76
C GLY A 188 -13.28 -3.78 -0.54
N ASP A 189 -13.31 -2.62 -1.22
CA ASP A 189 -12.26 -1.60 -1.09
C ASP A 189 -12.18 -0.99 0.32
N GLY A 190 -13.33 -0.83 0.98
CA GLY A 190 -13.42 -0.39 2.37
C GLY A 190 -12.80 -1.41 3.34
N CYS A 191 -13.05 -2.70 3.13
CA CYS A 191 -12.47 -3.80 3.91
C CYS A 191 -10.94 -3.86 3.76
N ILE A 192 -10.45 -3.74 2.52
CA ILE A 192 -9.01 -3.73 2.22
C ILE A 192 -8.31 -2.56 2.92
N ALA A 193 -8.85 -1.36 2.77
CA ALA A 193 -8.26 -0.19 3.40
C ALA A 193 -8.28 -0.29 4.92
N GLY A 194 -9.34 -0.87 5.50
CA GLY A 194 -9.43 -1.14 6.94
C GLY A 194 -8.32 -2.05 7.47
N LEU A 195 -7.97 -3.11 6.74
CA LEU A 195 -6.88 -4.02 7.11
C LEU A 195 -5.49 -3.38 7.01
N LEU A 196 -5.26 -2.56 5.98
CA LEU A 196 -4.00 -1.81 5.85
C LEU A 196 -3.86 -0.75 6.95
N LEU A 197 -4.96 -0.07 7.28
CA LEU A 197 -4.99 0.90 8.37
C LEU A 197 -4.82 0.23 9.73
N SER A 198 -5.43 -0.94 9.97
CA SER A 198 -5.24 -1.67 11.24
C SER A 198 -3.81 -2.19 11.39
N TRP A 199 -3.19 -2.66 10.30
CA TRP A 199 -1.78 -3.02 10.31
C TRP A 199 -0.89 -1.80 10.58
N LEU A 200 -1.17 -0.66 9.97
CA LEU A 200 -0.37 0.56 10.15
C LEU A 200 -0.52 1.14 11.57
N LEU A 201 -1.76 1.32 12.03
CA LEU A 201 -2.10 1.98 13.29
C LEU A 201 -1.98 1.05 14.50
N GLY A 202 -1.90 -0.26 14.30
CA GLY A 202 -1.71 -1.24 15.37
C GLY A 202 -0.33 -1.18 16.04
N ASN A 203 0.63 -0.44 15.47
CA ASN A 203 1.94 -0.21 16.07
C ASN A 203 2.32 1.27 15.96
N GLN A 204 2.49 1.93 17.11
CA GLN A 204 2.76 3.37 17.18
C GLN A 204 4.10 3.76 16.54
N GLU A 205 5.16 2.99 16.79
CA GLU A 205 6.50 3.28 16.21
C GLU A 205 6.49 3.14 14.69
N ARG A 206 5.79 2.11 14.19
CA ARG A 206 5.58 1.90 12.76
C ARG A 206 4.82 3.08 12.13
N PHE A 207 3.77 3.55 12.79
CA PHE A 207 3.00 4.70 12.32
C PHE A 207 3.81 6.00 12.35
N SER A 208 4.59 6.24 13.41
CA SER A 208 5.53 7.37 13.48
C SER A 208 6.53 7.33 12.34
N ALA A 209 7.21 6.20 12.14
CA ALA A 209 8.17 6.01 11.05
C ALA A 209 7.53 6.19 9.66
N PHE A 210 6.31 5.70 9.46
CA PHE A 210 5.53 5.93 8.23
C PHE A 210 5.29 7.42 7.99
N CYS A 211 4.86 8.16 9.01
CA CYS A 211 4.65 9.60 8.94
C CYS A 211 5.95 10.38 8.73
N LEU A 212 7.10 9.90 9.19
CA LEU A 212 8.40 10.51 8.92
C LEU A 212 8.92 10.23 7.51
N CYS A 213 8.62 9.05 6.96
CA CYS A 213 9.13 8.62 5.65
C CYS A 213 8.38 9.22 4.45
N LEU A 214 7.13 9.65 4.62
CA LEU A 214 6.29 10.18 3.54
C LEU A 214 6.29 11.70 3.48
N SER A 215 6.12 12.26 2.28
CA SER A 215 5.96 13.70 2.11
C SER A 215 4.65 14.22 2.70
N CYS A 216 4.63 15.50 3.09
CA CYS A 216 3.45 16.14 3.68
C CYS A 216 2.21 16.05 2.76
N SER A 217 2.40 16.13 1.44
CA SER A 217 1.34 16.06 0.44
C SER A 217 0.67 14.69 0.37
N HIS A 218 1.44 13.61 0.45
CA HIS A 218 0.89 12.25 0.51
C HIS A 218 0.14 12.02 1.82
N LEU A 219 0.67 12.51 2.95
CA LEU A 219 0.01 12.38 4.24
C LEU A 219 -1.30 13.17 4.30
N ALA A 220 -1.32 14.40 3.77
CA ALA A 220 -2.53 15.21 3.68
C ALA A 220 -3.59 14.56 2.78
N PHE A 221 -3.19 14.01 1.63
CA PHE A 221 -4.08 13.25 0.77
C PHE A 221 -4.71 12.06 1.51
N LEU A 222 -3.90 11.24 2.19
CA LEU A 222 -4.39 10.08 2.93
C LEU A 222 -5.29 10.49 4.11
N ALA A 223 -4.89 11.50 4.89
CA ALA A 223 -5.68 12.02 6.01
C ALA A 223 -7.04 12.56 5.55
N GLY A 224 -7.09 13.19 4.37
CA GLY A 224 -8.33 13.69 3.77
C GLY A 224 -9.33 12.59 3.39
N HIS A 225 -8.85 11.37 3.16
CA HIS A 225 -9.67 10.24 2.71
C HIS A 225 -9.92 9.16 3.78
N TYR A 226 -9.15 9.18 4.86
CA TYR A 226 -9.19 8.19 5.94
C TYR A 226 -9.21 8.88 7.30
N SER A 227 -10.41 9.02 7.88
CA SER A 227 -10.63 9.73 9.15
C SER A 227 -9.85 9.12 10.33
N GLN A 228 -9.68 7.79 10.36
CA GLN A 228 -8.89 7.12 11.38
C GLN A 228 -7.41 7.55 11.31
N LEU A 229 -6.85 7.61 10.09
CA LEU A 229 -5.48 8.07 9.86
C LEU A 229 -5.35 9.56 10.21
N SER A 230 -6.32 10.39 9.82
CA SER A 230 -6.33 11.82 10.15
C SER A 230 -6.24 12.08 11.65
N ARG A 231 -7.10 11.42 12.44
CA ARG A 231 -7.10 11.55 13.91
C ARG A 231 -5.75 11.13 14.51
N SER A 232 -5.28 9.92 14.20
CA SER A 232 -4.00 9.43 14.72
C SER A 232 -2.82 10.31 14.28
N TYR A 233 -2.85 10.86 13.07
CA TYR A 233 -1.80 11.75 12.59
C TYR A 233 -1.81 13.09 13.32
N LEU A 234 -2.98 13.70 13.53
CA LEU A 234 -3.10 14.95 14.31
C LEU A 234 -2.65 14.73 15.76
N ASP A 235 -3.01 13.62 16.40
CA ASP A 235 -2.56 13.28 17.75
C ASP A 235 -1.03 13.13 17.82
N LEU A 236 -0.43 12.53 16.78
CA LEU A 236 1.02 12.38 16.65
C LEU A 236 1.73 13.73 16.47
N LEU A 237 1.24 14.58 15.56
CA LEU A 237 1.77 15.94 15.38
C LEU A 237 1.65 16.77 16.66
N THR A 238 0.55 16.61 17.40
CA THR A 238 0.33 17.26 18.69
C THR A 238 1.41 16.84 19.69
N ARG A 239 1.70 15.53 19.79
CA ARG A 239 2.74 15.01 20.67
C ARG A 239 4.12 15.57 20.28
N TRP A 240 4.47 15.54 18.99
CA TRP A 240 5.76 16.07 18.53
C TRP A 240 5.89 17.58 18.77
N GLY A 241 4.85 18.36 18.50
CA GLY A 241 4.85 19.81 18.74
C GLY A 241 4.94 20.18 20.22
N SER A 242 4.33 19.40 21.12
CA SER A 242 4.45 19.62 22.57
C SER A 242 5.86 19.45 23.13
N HIS A 243 6.77 18.83 22.39
CA HIS A 243 8.18 18.68 22.78
C HIS A 243 9.08 19.83 22.27
N LEU A 244 8.52 20.82 21.57
CA LEU A 244 9.24 22.01 21.17
C LEU A 244 9.26 23.02 22.33
N LEU A 245 10.38 23.72 22.47
CA LEU A 245 10.56 24.83 23.41
C LEU A 245 10.83 26.10 22.63
N TYR A 246 10.29 27.22 23.10
CA TYR A 246 10.59 28.51 22.50
C TYR A 246 11.96 29.02 22.93
N ASP A 247 12.84 29.31 21.98
CA ASP A 247 14.10 29.99 22.22
C ASP A 247 13.92 31.50 22.01
N PRO A 248 13.88 32.32 23.08
CA PRO A 248 13.67 33.76 22.97
C PRO A 248 14.86 34.50 22.33
N LEU A 249 16.07 33.91 22.31
CA LEU A 249 17.24 34.53 21.67
C LEU A 249 17.15 34.42 20.14
N GLN A 250 16.58 33.32 19.66
CA GLN A 250 16.43 33.04 18.22
C GLN A 250 15.03 33.37 17.71
N GLY A 251 14.08 33.65 18.61
CA GLY A 251 12.68 33.94 18.29
C GLY A 251 11.95 32.76 17.64
N ARG A 252 12.40 31.52 17.88
CA ARG A 252 11.88 30.32 17.20
C ARG A 252 11.71 29.13 18.14
N TRP A 253 10.83 28.21 17.73
CA TRP A 253 10.66 26.93 18.40
C TRP A 253 11.81 25.97 18.06
N VAL A 254 12.44 25.41 19.08
CA VAL A 254 13.56 24.47 18.98
C VAL A 254 13.24 23.16 19.68
N LYS A 255 13.94 22.09 19.29
CA LYS A 255 13.80 20.78 19.93
C LYS A 255 14.24 20.85 21.40
N SER A 256 13.39 20.44 22.33
CA SER A 256 13.74 20.37 23.77
C SER A 256 14.96 19.48 24.04
N CYS A 257 15.09 18.40 23.27
CA CYS A 257 16.24 17.50 23.28
C CYS A 257 16.28 16.72 21.96
N LEU A 258 17.49 16.41 21.48
CA LEU A 258 17.71 15.72 20.20
C LEU A 258 17.03 14.35 20.14
N ASP A 259 16.82 13.69 21.29
CA ASP A 259 16.29 12.34 21.38
C ASP A 259 14.75 12.24 21.50
N LYS A 260 14.03 13.32 21.89
CA LYS A 260 12.56 13.25 22.11
C LYS A 260 11.73 14.01 21.08
N ALA A 261 12.31 14.99 20.40
CA ALA A 261 11.59 15.75 19.38
C ALA A 261 11.91 15.17 17.99
N GLU A 262 10.96 14.42 17.44
CA GLU A 262 11.11 13.82 16.11
C GLU A 262 11.16 14.88 15.01
N LEU A 263 10.39 15.98 15.14
CA LEU A 263 10.30 17.06 14.15
C LEU A 263 10.91 18.39 14.59
N SER A 264 11.46 19.15 13.64
CA SER A 264 11.75 20.58 13.81
C SER A 264 10.49 21.43 13.69
N TRP A 265 10.58 22.70 14.07
CA TRP A 265 9.50 23.68 13.88
C TRP A 265 9.06 23.78 12.42
N GLU A 266 10.02 23.85 11.50
CA GLU A 266 9.77 23.99 10.07
C GLU A 266 9.04 22.77 9.50
N GLU A 267 9.45 21.57 9.91
CA GLU A 267 8.80 20.32 9.49
C GLU A 267 7.38 20.21 10.06
N LEU A 268 7.17 20.62 11.32
CA LEU A 268 5.84 20.64 11.94
C LEU A 268 4.91 21.62 11.21
N ARG A 269 5.40 22.84 10.95
CA ARG A 269 4.68 23.88 10.20
C ARG A 269 4.33 23.42 8.79
N GLU A 270 5.29 22.86 8.07
CA GLU A 270 5.05 22.34 6.71
C GLU A 270 3.95 21.28 6.72
N ARG A 271 3.98 20.34 7.68
CA ARG A 271 2.96 19.29 7.81
C ARG A 271 1.57 19.87 8.07
N PHE A 272 1.44 20.80 9.02
CA PHE A 272 0.15 21.48 9.25
C PHE A 272 -0.30 22.28 8.03
N SER A 273 0.63 22.89 7.29
CA SER A 273 0.30 23.66 6.08
C SER A 273 -0.26 22.76 5.00
N CYS A 274 0.35 21.61 4.75
CA CYS A 274 -0.17 20.64 3.80
C CYS A 274 -1.55 20.09 4.24
N LEU A 275 -1.81 19.94 5.54
CA LEU A 275 -3.14 19.56 6.05
C LEU A 275 -4.20 20.66 5.84
N CYS A 276 -3.85 21.92 6.10
CA CYS A 276 -4.72 23.09 5.87
C CYS A 276 -4.98 23.37 4.38
N GLN A 277 -4.05 23.01 3.50
CA GLN A 277 -4.20 23.06 2.04
C GLN A 277 -4.94 21.84 1.46
N GLY A 278 -5.24 20.83 2.29
CA GLY A 278 -5.95 19.62 1.89
C GLY A 278 -7.45 19.83 1.62
N SER A 279 -8.24 18.76 1.77
CA SER A 279 -9.69 18.83 1.56
C SER A 279 -10.36 19.80 2.55
N ALA A 280 -11.49 20.40 2.17
CA ALA A 280 -12.20 21.35 3.03
C ALA A 280 -12.57 20.76 4.40
N LEU A 281 -12.88 19.45 4.45
CA LEU A 281 -13.12 18.72 5.69
C LEU A 281 -11.84 18.61 6.53
N LEU A 282 -10.72 18.20 5.92
CA LEU A 282 -9.45 18.06 6.60
C LEU A 282 -8.94 19.40 7.14
N LYS A 283 -9.07 20.48 6.35
CA LYS A 283 -8.73 21.84 6.78
C LYS A 283 -9.50 22.23 8.04
N LYS A 284 -10.83 22.09 8.02
CA LYS A 284 -11.68 22.42 9.17
C LYS A 284 -11.33 21.60 10.40
N GLN A 285 -11.07 20.30 10.24
CA GLN A 285 -10.66 19.42 11.35
C GLN A 285 -9.31 19.84 11.93
N THR A 286 -8.35 20.18 11.07
CA THR A 286 -7.01 20.60 11.46
C THR A 286 -7.04 21.94 12.19
N GLN A 287 -7.79 22.92 11.68
CA GLN A 287 -7.96 24.23 12.32
C GLN A 287 -8.66 24.10 13.68
N ALA A 288 -9.75 23.32 13.76
CA ALA A 288 -10.44 23.08 15.03
C ALA A 288 -9.54 22.38 16.07
N ALA A 289 -8.68 21.45 15.62
CA ALA A 289 -7.70 20.81 16.51
C ALA A 289 -6.66 21.81 17.03
N LEU A 290 -6.12 22.68 16.17
CA LEU A 290 -5.18 23.73 16.58
C LEU A 290 -5.81 24.74 17.54
N GLU A 291 -7.06 25.17 17.28
CA GLU A 291 -7.80 26.07 18.19
C GLU A 291 -8.04 25.44 19.57
N LEU A 292 -8.37 24.14 19.60
CA LEU A 292 -8.52 23.40 20.85
C LEU A 292 -7.20 23.35 21.63
N LEU A 293 -6.07 23.10 20.94
CA LEU A 293 -4.75 23.06 21.56
C LEU A 293 -4.32 24.43 22.07
N ARG A 294 -4.56 25.50 21.30
CA ARG A 294 -4.34 26.89 21.74
C ARG A 294 -5.12 27.20 23.01
N THR A 295 -6.39 26.80 23.04
CA THR A 295 -7.27 27.02 24.21
C THR A 295 -6.75 26.27 25.44
N ARG A 296 -6.24 25.04 25.27
CA ARG A 296 -5.64 24.24 26.35
C ARG A 296 -4.37 24.86 26.92
N ASP A 297 -3.58 25.52 26.08
CA ASP A 297 -2.39 26.24 26.51
C ASP A 297 -2.71 27.55 27.24
N GLY A 298 -3.95 28.03 27.21
CA GLY A 298 -4.37 29.27 27.89
C GLY A 298 -4.88 30.38 26.97
N ASP A 299 -5.15 30.05 25.70
CA ASP A 299 -5.65 30.99 24.67
C ASP A 299 -4.77 32.25 24.50
N PHE A 300 -3.46 32.06 24.62
CA PHE A 300 -2.50 33.12 24.40
C PHE A 300 -2.60 33.68 22.98
N LYS A 301 -2.38 35.00 22.85
CA LYS A 301 -2.37 35.72 21.57
C LYS A 301 -0.98 36.30 21.24
N VAL A 302 0.02 35.98 22.06
CA VAL A 302 1.38 36.51 21.97
C VAL A 302 2.30 35.38 21.50
N CYS A 303 3.21 35.70 20.59
CA CYS A 303 4.15 34.74 20.04
C CYS A 303 5.06 34.15 21.13
N GLY A 304 5.46 32.88 20.95
CA GLY A 304 6.45 32.21 21.80
C GLY A 304 5.95 31.71 23.15
N LEU A 305 4.66 31.92 23.48
CA LEU A 305 4.03 31.35 24.68
C LEU A 305 3.38 30.00 24.40
N SER A 306 2.88 29.78 23.18
CA SER A 306 2.24 28.53 22.77
C SER A 306 2.57 28.22 21.32
N VAL A 307 3.10 27.03 21.10
CA VAL A 307 3.49 26.52 19.77
C VAL A 307 2.28 26.49 18.83
N TRP A 308 1.08 26.25 19.36
CA TRP A 308 -0.16 26.21 18.59
C TRP A 308 -0.66 27.59 18.22
N THR A 309 -0.40 28.61 19.05
CA THR A 309 -0.70 30.01 18.71
C THR A 309 0.15 30.44 17.52
N ASP A 310 1.45 30.16 17.60
CA ASP A 310 2.41 30.52 16.56
C ASP A 310 2.12 29.77 15.26
N LEU A 311 1.74 28.48 15.35
CA LEU A 311 1.29 27.73 14.17
C LEU A 311 0.05 28.39 13.55
N LEU A 312 -1.01 28.65 14.32
CA LEU A 312 -2.24 29.26 13.78
C LEU A 312 -2.02 30.62 13.09
N MET A 313 -0.97 31.35 13.46
CA MET A 313 -0.63 32.61 12.79
C MET A 313 0.10 32.39 11.45
N GLU A 314 0.75 31.24 11.27
CA GLU A 314 1.56 30.92 10.09
C GLU A 314 0.89 29.96 9.08
N VAL A 315 -0.21 29.25 9.44
CA VAL A 315 -0.86 28.23 8.58
C VAL A 315 -2.24 28.54 8.03
#